data_AF-A0A662V8K6-F1
#
_entry.id   AF-A0A662V8K6-F1
#
_cell.length_a   1.000
_cell.length_b   1.000
_cell.length_c   1.000
_cell.angle_alpha   90.00
_cell.angle_beta   90.00
_cell.angle_gamma   90.00
#
_symmetry.space_group_name_H-M   'P 1'
#
loop_
_entity.id
_entity.type
_entity.pdbx_description
1 polymer ?
#
loop_
_entity_poly.entity_id
_entity_poly.type
_entity_poly.pdbx_seq_one_letter_code
_entity_poly.pdbx_strand_id
1 'polypeptide(L)'
;MSRRDVAELIIGILLLPPTLMLLELLGTSIPTALTWNRVTVFYASPPLHETVYILAIAAAVSIALTLLLVAVSRGRCRASATILALSTAAVLASLACISAENPLARILLGVALVPYVAYLLLSSRAVARGFFLALATYSAVYAAVFTGFLAGVVPKDVAWSTALVWRSFWRVLEYSTPLMLIFAGLYNLYQLLRRGVKDVQGLCRTPSTKPVLRIVLTIALLTPTFVVLALHTPVMNPGMKPVSVDTYYYWRFFLAADRFGLPEALAMTRAMARPLYLIALYSAYKAVQEPVLLLDILHPIVALTMLVASSYIAAKRFCPKAALLAALLTALGPNVVTFIAGGFQANSIALPLAILALSINAQDLRGVSTKALLYLAVALIHPWTYVMYAAAEALLWLAKRDLHRFLLFTSLLLLIHIVSEAVANTLVAGASPTVAVTKTLSHGLSLGGLRGVVEGMELWTWGSMENPFIGVAAALATSYTLPIAAPLAVSAPIALVAKPGIVLRILLNIPLGLLAAIGLAQRSREVVLAVTIAAIAQTLSLLCGLTPLEVHPPLEIPSMGGD
;
A
#
# COMPACT_ATOMS: atom_id res chain seq x y z
N MET A 1 -33.22 -7.07 3.62
CA MET A 1 -32.54 -6.99 4.94
C MET A 1 -33.52 -7.42 6.01
N SER A 2 -33.10 -8.26 6.94
CA SER A 2 -33.93 -8.57 8.11
C SER A 2 -34.11 -7.30 8.95
N ARG A 3 -35.19 -7.22 9.76
CA ARG A 3 -35.42 -6.10 10.69
C ARG A 3 -34.23 -5.86 11.62
N ARG A 4 -33.50 -6.94 11.94
CA ARG A 4 -32.26 -6.88 12.71
C ARG A 4 -31.19 -6.12 11.93
N ASP A 5 -30.89 -6.52 10.69
CA ASP A 5 -29.84 -5.91 9.84
C ASP A 5 -30.03 -4.39 9.65
N VAL A 6 -31.27 -3.90 9.58
CA VAL A 6 -31.59 -2.47 9.45
C VAL A 6 -31.29 -1.71 10.75
N ALA A 7 -31.61 -2.30 11.90
CA ALA A 7 -31.24 -1.73 13.20
C ALA A 7 -29.71 -1.77 13.43
N GLU A 8 -29.03 -2.83 12.98
CA GLU A 8 -27.56 -2.93 13.03
C GLU A 8 -26.91 -1.79 12.21
N LEU A 9 -27.44 -1.49 11.03
CA LEU A 9 -26.98 -0.41 10.14
C LEU A 9 -27.16 0.99 10.76
N ILE A 10 -28.36 1.29 11.26
CA ILE A 10 -28.68 2.59 11.88
C ILE A 10 -27.73 2.89 13.04
N ILE A 11 -27.41 1.90 13.85
CA ILE A 11 -26.55 2.08 15.04
C ILE A 11 -25.09 2.24 14.67
N GLY A 12 -24.62 1.54 13.64
CA GLY A 12 -23.32 1.79 13.05
C GLY A 12 -23.10 3.22 12.58
N ILE A 13 -24.12 3.77 11.90
CA ILE A 13 -24.12 5.15 11.41
C ILE A 13 -24.13 6.13 12.59
N LEU A 14 -24.87 5.82 13.67
CA LEU A 14 -24.90 6.64 14.88
C LEU A 14 -23.61 6.57 15.72
N LEU A 15 -22.83 5.49 15.61
CA LEU A 15 -21.52 5.35 16.26
C LEU A 15 -20.38 5.96 15.49
N LEU A 16 -20.59 6.29 14.21
CA LEU A 16 -19.59 6.92 13.38
C LEU A 16 -19.20 8.29 13.99
N PRO A 17 -20.09 9.29 14.18
CA PRO A 17 -19.70 10.60 14.74
C PRO A 17 -18.91 10.56 16.06
N PRO A 18 -19.29 9.80 17.11
CA PRO A 18 -18.50 9.73 18.35
C PRO A 18 -17.14 9.02 18.17
N THR A 19 -17.06 7.99 17.31
CA THR A 19 -15.78 7.35 16.98
C THR A 19 -14.91 8.30 16.13
N LEU A 20 -15.53 9.07 15.25
CA LEU A 20 -14.88 10.11 14.44
C LEU A 20 -14.25 11.18 15.35
N MET A 21 -15.02 11.70 16.31
CA MET A 21 -14.54 12.70 17.28
C MET A 21 -13.45 12.15 18.21
N LEU A 22 -13.52 10.89 18.64
CA LEU A 22 -12.49 10.29 19.51
C LEU A 22 -11.16 10.11 18.75
N LEU A 23 -11.21 9.62 17.51
CA LEU A 23 -10.02 9.47 16.67
C LEU A 23 -9.41 10.82 16.31
N GLU A 24 -10.23 11.84 16.10
CA GLU A 24 -9.79 13.22 15.89
C GLU A 24 -9.16 13.82 17.15
N LEU A 25 -9.73 13.64 18.34
CA LEU A 25 -9.15 14.08 19.62
C LEU A 25 -7.80 13.42 19.92
N LEU A 26 -7.64 12.16 19.55
CA LEU A 26 -6.35 11.46 19.63
C LEU A 26 -5.39 11.96 18.54
N GLY A 27 -5.90 12.27 17.35
CA GLY A 27 -5.16 12.72 16.18
C GLY A 27 -4.71 14.19 16.20
N THR A 28 -5.41 15.09 16.89
CA THR A 28 -5.08 16.53 16.97
C THR A 28 -3.77 16.81 17.71
N SER A 29 -3.23 15.82 18.42
CA SER A 29 -1.90 15.88 19.06
C SER A 29 -0.77 15.45 18.12
N ILE A 30 -1.10 14.96 16.93
CA ILE A 30 -0.20 14.32 15.99
C ILE A 30 -0.19 15.13 14.66
N PRO A 31 0.94 15.72 14.24
CA PRO A 31 0.99 16.52 13.02
C PRO A 31 0.52 15.71 11.80
N THR A 32 -0.43 16.23 11.02
CA THR A 32 -0.92 15.59 9.79
C THR A 32 0.05 15.89 8.65
N ALA A 33 0.67 14.84 8.09
CA ALA A 33 1.42 14.98 6.86
C ALA A 33 0.45 15.07 5.67
N LEU A 34 0.64 16.04 4.79
CA LEU A 34 -0.07 16.09 3.52
C LEU A 34 0.94 16.40 2.42
N THR A 35 0.96 15.52 1.41
CA THR A 35 1.74 15.73 0.21
C THR A 35 0.88 16.45 -0.81
N TRP A 36 1.37 17.59 -1.27
CA TRP A 36 0.81 18.28 -2.42
C TRP A 36 1.93 18.83 -3.28
N ASN A 37 1.81 18.72 -4.61
CA ASN A 37 2.87 19.12 -5.54
C ASN A 37 4.25 18.54 -5.18
N ARG A 38 4.32 17.29 -4.70
CA ARG A 38 5.58 16.68 -4.21
C ARG A 38 6.27 17.49 -3.10
N VAL A 39 5.50 18.17 -2.27
CA VAL A 39 5.96 18.76 -1.03
C VAL A 39 5.11 18.21 0.10
N THR A 40 5.76 17.60 1.07
CA THR A 40 5.10 17.08 2.27
C THR A 40 5.13 18.17 3.35
N VAL A 41 3.95 18.67 3.71
CA VAL A 41 3.78 19.70 4.75
C VAL A 41 3.12 19.06 5.96
N PHE A 42 3.58 19.43 7.16
CA PHE A 42 3.01 18.97 8.42
C PHE A 42 2.09 20.03 9.02
N TYR A 43 0.84 19.66 9.25
CA TYR A 43 -0.16 20.51 9.89
C TYR A 43 -0.30 20.08 11.35
N ALA A 44 0.14 20.94 12.28
CA ALA A 44 0.10 20.68 13.72
C ALA A 44 -1.35 20.54 14.25
N SER A 45 -2.27 21.29 13.66
CA SER A 45 -3.70 21.12 13.77
C SER A 45 -4.30 21.60 12.45
N PRO A 46 -5.16 20.83 11.76
CA PRO A 46 -5.85 21.36 10.58
C PRO A 46 -6.58 22.65 10.99
N PRO A 47 -6.61 23.72 10.15
CA PRO A 47 -7.26 24.97 10.51
C PRO A 47 -8.76 24.72 10.70
N LEU A 48 -9.14 24.48 11.96
CA LEU A 48 -10.50 24.34 12.45
C LEU A 48 -11.08 25.73 12.69
N HIS A 49 -11.16 26.55 11.63
CA HIS A 49 -11.99 27.75 11.67
C HIS A 49 -13.05 27.69 10.57
N GLU A 50 -14.18 27.07 10.96
CA GLU A 50 -15.49 27.73 11.00
C GLU A 50 -16.57 27.48 9.93
N THR A 51 -16.41 26.69 8.85
CA THR A 51 -17.57 26.50 7.90
C THR A 51 -17.83 25.10 7.33
N VAL A 52 -16.84 24.20 7.23
CA VAL A 52 -16.98 22.95 6.43
C VAL A 52 -17.29 21.70 7.27
N TYR A 53 -16.81 21.64 8.52
CA TYR A 53 -17.26 20.65 9.51
C TYR A 53 -18.78 20.78 9.79
N ILE A 54 -19.29 22.02 9.69
CA ILE A 54 -20.71 22.40 9.85
C ILE A 54 -21.60 21.89 8.69
N LEU A 55 -21.06 21.58 7.49
CA LEU A 55 -21.82 21.06 6.33
C LEU A 55 -21.77 19.52 6.19
N ALA A 56 -20.65 18.87 6.51
CA ALA A 56 -20.51 17.41 6.35
C ALA A 56 -21.22 16.62 7.48
N ILE A 57 -21.18 17.15 8.71
CA ILE A 57 -21.98 16.66 9.84
C ILE A 57 -23.48 16.83 9.55
N ALA A 58 -23.89 17.91 8.86
CA ALA A 58 -25.28 18.15 8.46
C ALA A 58 -25.79 17.22 7.32
N ALA A 59 -24.92 16.80 6.37
CA ALA A 59 -25.26 15.85 5.30
C ALA A 59 -25.31 14.38 5.78
N ALA A 60 -24.42 13.99 6.70
CA ALA A 60 -24.46 12.69 7.37
C ALA A 60 -25.74 12.52 8.22
N VAL A 61 -26.18 13.59 8.90
CA VAL A 61 -27.46 13.68 9.65
C VAL A 61 -28.69 13.61 8.73
N SER A 62 -28.64 14.18 7.52
CA SER A 62 -29.79 14.21 6.58
C SER A 62 -30.04 12.88 5.83
N ILE A 63 -29.01 12.12 5.48
CA ILE A 63 -29.19 10.80 4.83
C ILE A 63 -29.59 9.73 5.86
N ALA A 64 -29.09 9.83 7.10
CA ALA A 64 -29.58 9.01 8.22
C ALA A 64 -31.08 9.25 8.49
N LEU A 65 -31.54 10.51 8.48
CA LEU A 65 -32.95 10.91 8.58
C LEU A 65 -33.82 10.34 7.43
N THR A 66 -33.30 10.30 6.20
CA THR A 66 -34.02 9.74 5.02
C THR A 66 -34.18 8.22 5.10
N LEU A 67 -33.19 7.51 5.64
CA LEU A 67 -33.21 6.05 5.80
C LEU A 67 -34.03 5.60 7.03
N LEU A 68 -34.12 6.43 8.07
CA LEU A 68 -35.05 6.25 9.19
C LEU A 68 -36.52 6.43 8.74
N LEU A 69 -36.80 7.38 7.85
CA LEU A 69 -38.13 7.64 7.27
C LEU A 69 -38.62 6.50 6.37
N VAL A 70 -37.76 5.91 5.53
CA VAL A 70 -38.10 4.74 4.70
C VAL A 70 -38.34 3.49 5.56
N ALA A 71 -37.61 3.31 6.66
CA ALA A 71 -37.80 2.19 7.59
C ALA A 71 -39.10 2.30 8.42
N VAL A 72 -39.49 3.53 8.82
CA VAL A 72 -40.75 3.84 9.54
C VAL A 72 -41.99 3.55 8.68
N SER A 73 -41.91 3.65 7.35
CA SER A 73 -43.04 3.37 6.45
C SER A 73 -43.52 1.91 6.43
N ARG A 74 -42.79 0.97 7.07
CA ARG A 74 -43.21 -0.43 7.26
C ARG A 74 -43.13 -0.89 8.73
N GLY A 75 -43.90 -0.20 9.59
CA GLY A 75 -44.72 -0.83 10.64
C GLY A 75 -44.02 -1.41 11.88
N ARG A 76 -43.72 -0.51 12.83
CA ARG A 76 -43.84 -0.58 14.33
C ARG A 76 -42.60 -0.04 15.06
N CYS A 77 -42.69 1.22 15.52
CA CYS A 77 -41.63 2.00 16.16
C CYS A 77 -42.00 2.45 17.59
N ARG A 78 -41.22 2.03 18.59
CA ARG A 78 -41.08 2.74 19.88
C ARG A 78 -39.60 3.09 20.16
N ALA A 79 -38.67 2.20 19.82
CA ALA A 79 -37.21 2.47 19.94
C ALA A 79 -36.69 3.56 18.99
N SER A 80 -37.29 3.71 17.80
CA SER A 80 -36.88 4.69 16.79
C SER A 80 -37.20 6.13 17.20
N ALA A 81 -38.26 6.33 18.00
CA ALA A 81 -38.62 7.64 18.55
C ALA A 81 -37.67 8.04 19.69
N THR A 82 -37.21 7.07 20.50
CA THR A 82 -36.23 7.32 21.57
C THR A 82 -34.84 7.60 21.00
N ILE A 83 -34.44 6.89 19.94
CA ILE A 83 -33.18 7.13 19.23
C ILE A 83 -33.22 8.47 18.50
N LEU A 84 -34.33 8.82 17.85
CA LEU A 84 -34.52 10.13 17.22
C LEU A 84 -34.54 11.24 18.28
N ALA A 85 -35.21 11.07 19.42
CA ALA A 85 -35.20 12.02 20.52
C ALA A 85 -33.81 12.18 21.16
N LEU A 86 -33.05 11.10 21.33
CA LEU A 86 -31.68 11.12 21.86
C LEU A 86 -30.67 11.71 20.87
N SER A 87 -30.84 11.49 19.57
CA SER A 87 -30.00 12.11 18.53
C SER A 87 -30.35 13.58 18.30
N THR A 88 -31.64 13.95 18.41
CA THR A 88 -32.07 15.36 18.43
C THR A 88 -31.59 16.05 19.71
N ALA A 89 -31.61 15.38 20.87
CA ALA A 89 -31.04 15.88 22.11
C ALA A 89 -29.51 15.96 22.08
N ALA A 90 -28.82 15.05 21.39
CA ALA A 90 -27.38 15.12 21.17
C ALA A 90 -27.01 16.29 20.24
N VAL A 91 -27.78 16.51 19.17
CA VAL A 91 -27.62 17.67 18.26
C VAL A 91 -27.94 18.98 18.98
N LEU A 92 -28.99 19.03 19.80
CA LEU A 92 -29.33 20.19 20.62
C LEU A 92 -28.32 20.43 21.75
N ALA A 93 -27.74 19.38 22.34
CA ALA A 93 -26.62 19.48 23.28
C ALA A 93 -25.33 19.92 22.60
N SER A 94 -25.11 19.52 21.34
CA SER A 94 -24.00 19.99 20.49
C SER A 94 -24.16 21.48 20.15
N LEU A 95 -25.40 21.93 19.92
CA LEU A 95 -25.75 23.33 19.70
C LEU A 95 -25.67 24.16 21.00
N ALA A 96 -26.00 23.59 22.16
CA ALA A 96 -25.83 24.23 23.47
C ALA A 96 -24.35 24.30 23.91
N CYS A 97 -23.51 23.37 23.47
CA CYS A 97 -22.05 23.34 23.65
C CYS A 97 -21.29 24.45 22.93
N ILE A 98 -21.95 25.21 22.05
CA ILE A 98 -21.40 26.43 21.45
C ILE A 98 -21.30 27.55 22.53
N SER A 99 -21.88 27.35 23.71
CA SER A 99 -21.71 28.23 24.88
C SER A 99 -21.06 27.52 26.08
N ALA A 100 -20.07 28.19 26.68
CA ALA A 100 -19.39 27.90 27.96
C ALA A 100 -18.19 26.92 27.98
N GLU A 101 -17.02 27.46 27.63
CA GLU A 101 -15.72 27.47 28.35
C GLU A 101 -15.01 26.18 28.81
N ASN A 102 -15.53 24.97 28.63
CA ASN A 102 -14.62 23.81 28.57
C ASN A 102 -15.15 22.70 27.65
N PRO A 103 -14.79 22.72 26.36
CA PRO A 103 -15.36 21.86 25.33
C PRO A 103 -14.93 20.40 25.44
N LEU A 104 -13.72 20.11 25.96
CA LEU A 104 -13.17 18.74 25.96
C LEU A 104 -13.89 17.81 26.96
N ALA A 105 -14.16 18.28 28.18
CA ALA A 105 -14.72 17.43 29.24
C ALA A 105 -16.17 17.01 28.99
N ARG A 106 -16.94 17.81 28.24
CA ARG A 106 -18.37 17.58 27.96
C ARG A 106 -18.58 16.75 26.69
N ILE A 107 -17.72 16.92 25.69
CA ILE A 107 -17.66 16.06 24.50
C ILE A 107 -17.30 14.61 24.90
N LEU A 108 -16.34 14.42 25.81
CA LEU A 108 -15.94 13.10 26.29
C LEU A 108 -17.07 12.35 27.02
N LEU A 109 -17.96 13.05 27.74
CA LEU A 109 -19.10 12.45 28.44
C LEU A 109 -20.23 12.04 27.46
N GLY A 110 -20.53 12.86 26.45
CA GLY A 110 -21.55 12.56 25.44
C GLY A 110 -21.14 11.48 24.44
N VAL A 111 -19.87 11.45 24.06
CA VAL A 111 -19.26 10.47 23.14
C VAL A 111 -19.12 9.09 23.80
N ALA A 112 -18.85 9.01 25.10
CA ALA A 112 -18.75 7.74 25.82
C ALA A 112 -20.12 7.06 26.04
N LEU A 113 -21.21 7.83 26.13
CA LEU A 113 -22.55 7.32 26.41
C LEU A 113 -23.21 6.64 25.20
N VAL A 114 -22.92 7.07 23.96
CA VAL A 114 -23.58 6.53 22.75
C VAL A 114 -23.13 5.09 22.41
N PRO A 115 -21.82 4.75 22.40
CA PRO A 115 -21.35 3.37 22.29
C PRO A 115 -21.76 2.50 23.46
N TYR A 116 -21.74 3.04 24.69
CA TYR A 116 -22.12 2.30 25.90
C TYR A 116 -23.62 1.94 25.90
N VAL A 117 -24.50 2.87 25.51
CA VAL A 117 -25.95 2.64 25.38
C VAL A 117 -26.27 1.75 24.17
N ALA A 118 -25.57 1.89 23.05
CA ALA A 118 -25.72 1.00 21.88
C ALA A 118 -25.23 -0.44 22.16
N TYR A 119 -24.17 -0.59 22.97
CA TYR A 119 -23.64 -1.87 23.45
C TYR A 119 -24.55 -2.54 24.48
N LEU A 120 -25.18 -1.76 25.37
CA LEU A 120 -26.14 -2.26 26.36
C LEU A 120 -27.48 -2.68 25.74
N LEU A 121 -27.88 -2.10 24.61
CA LEU A 121 -29.19 -2.35 23.97
C LEU A 121 -29.16 -3.38 22.83
N LEU A 122 -27.99 -3.80 22.32
CA LEU A 122 -27.87 -4.74 21.20
C LEU A 122 -26.70 -5.73 21.30
N SER A 123 -26.77 -6.81 20.52
CA SER A 123 -25.63 -7.73 20.38
C SER A 123 -24.43 -7.06 19.72
N SER A 124 -23.23 -7.21 20.30
CA SER A 124 -21.95 -6.65 19.83
C SER A 124 -21.64 -6.83 18.33
N ARG A 125 -22.14 -7.90 17.70
CA ARG A 125 -21.99 -8.15 16.26
C ARG A 125 -22.75 -7.16 15.38
N ALA A 126 -23.90 -6.68 15.84
CA ALA A 126 -24.74 -5.70 15.13
C ALA A 126 -24.04 -4.35 15.02
N VAL A 127 -23.58 -3.86 16.16
CA VAL A 127 -22.82 -2.62 16.31
C VAL A 127 -21.59 -2.62 15.38
N ALA A 128 -20.83 -3.72 15.37
CA ALA A 128 -19.66 -3.84 14.52
C ALA A 128 -20.01 -3.78 13.02
N ARG A 129 -21.05 -4.49 12.56
CA ARG A 129 -21.47 -4.49 11.15
C ARG A 129 -21.89 -3.11 10.67
N GLY A 130 -22.72 -2.42 11.45
CA GLY A 130 -23.14 -1.08 11.12
C GLY A 130 -21.95 -0.14 10.98
N PHE A 131 -21.01 -0.20 11.93
CA PHE A 131 -19.82 0.66 11.92
C PHE A 131 -19.04 0.49 10.60
N PHE A 132 -18.80 -0.77 10.17
CA PHE A 132 -18.09 -1.02 8.91
C PHE A 132 -18.86 -0.54 7.68
N LEU A 133 -20.20 -0.65 7.65
CA LEU A 133 -20.98 -0.16 6.52
C LEU A 133 -21.03 1.38 6.46
N ALA A 134 -21.09 2.05 7.61
CA ALA A 134 -20.96 3.49 7.71
C ALA A 134 -19.58 3.96 7.24
N LEU A 135 -18.52 3.28 7.69
CA LEU A 135 -17.15 3.51 7.24
C LEU A 135 -16.98 3.31 5.73
N ALA A 136 -17.56 2.27 5.17
CA ALA A 136 -17.55 2.01 3.72
C ALA A 136 -18.19 3.16 2.94
N THR A 137 -19.35 3.65 3.41
CA THR A 137 -20.08 4.77 2.78
C THR A 137 -19.27 6.05 2.87
N TYR A 138 -18.74 6.37 4.05
CA TYR A 138 -17.87 7.52 4.27
C TYR A 138 -16.68 7.49 3.32
N SER A 139 -15.96 6.36 3.27
CA SER A 139 -14.80 6.19 2.39
C SER A 139 -15.16 6.30 0.90
N ALA A 140 -16.35 5.86 0.49
CA ALA A 140 -16.79 5.95 -0.90
C ALA A 140 -16.99 7.40 -1.35
N VAL A 141 -17.47 8.29 -0.46
CA VAL A 141 -17.59 9.73 -0.73
C VAL A 141 -16.22 10.35 -0.99
N TYR A 142 -15.23 10.07 -0.15
CA TYR A 142 -13.85 10.55 -0.35
C TYR A 142 -13.24 10.02 -1.65
N ALA A 143 -13.40 8.71 -1.92
CA ALA A 143 -12.95 8.11 -3.17
C ALA A 143 -13.59 8.80 -4.41
N ALA A 144 -14.87 9.14 -4.35
CA ALA A 144 -15.56 9.85 -5.42
C ALA A 144 -14.99 11.27 -5.63
N VAL A 145 -14.73 12.02 -4.56
CA VAL A 145 -14.12 13.36 -4.64
C VAL A 145 -12.74 13.30 -5.30
N PHE A 146 -11.87 12.38 -4.86
CA PHE A 146 -10.52 12.24 -5.43
C PHE A 146 -10.54 11.74 -6.87
N THR A 147 -11.46 10.82 -7.20
CA THR A 147 -11.66 10.40 -8.60
C THR A 147 -12.12 11.58 -9.46
N GLY A 148 -13.04 12.40 -8.96
CA GLY A 148 -13.50 13.62 -9.64
C GLY A 148 -12.38 14.63 -9.85
N PHE A 149 -11.43 14.75 -8.92
CA PHE A 149 -10.24 15.59 -9.09
C PHE A 149 -9.31 15.07 -10.19
N LEU A 150 -8.98 13.77 -10.17
CA LEU A 150 -8.15 13.15 -11.22
C LEU A 150 -8.80 13.21 -12.61
N ALA A 151 -10.14 13.27 -12.67
CA ALA A 151 -10.90 13.46 -13.90
C ALA A 151 -11.05 14.94 -14.33
N GLY A 152 -10.53 15.90 -13.54
CA GLY A 152 -10.63 17.33 -13.82
C GLY A 152 -11.99 17.97 -13.54
N VAL A 153 -12.88 17.27 -12.83
CA VAL A 153 -14.24 17.73 -12.49
C VAL A 153 -14.25 18.50 -11.16
N VAL A 154 -13.45 18.06 -10.19
CA VAL A 154 -13.38 18.67 -8.85
C VAL A 154 -12.21 19.68 -8.80
N PRO A 155 -12.42 20.92 -8.32
CA PRO A 155 -11.35 21.90 -8.17
C PRO A 155 -10.26 21.44 -7.18
N LYS A 156 -9.04 21.90 -7.44
CA LYS A 156 -7.86 21.61 -6.61
C LYS A 156 -8.06 21.93 -5.12
N ASP A 157 -8.62 23.09 -4.79
CA ASP A 157 -8.76 23.51 -3.39
C ASP A 157 -9.71 22.58 -2.61
N VAL A 158 -10.78 22.13 -3.26
CA VAL A 158 -11.73 21.16 -2.69
C VAL A 158 -11.05 19.81 -2.46
N ALA A 159 -10.28 19.32 -3.44
CA ALA A 159 -9.56 18.05 -3.31
C ALA A 159 -8.49 18.11 -2.21
N TRP A 160 -7.75 19.23 -2.12
CA TRP A 160 -6.74 19.46 -1.10
C TRP A 160 -7.33 19.51 0.31
N SER A 161 -8.39 20.30 0.54
CA SER A 161 -9.06 20.36 1.84
C SER A 161 -9.65 19.01 2.24
N THR A 162 -10.21 18.29 1.27
CA THR A 162 -10.75 16.93 1.48
C THR A 162 -9.64 15.95 1.87
N ALA A 163 -8.48 16.00 1.21
CA ALA A 163 -7.32 15.17 1.54
C ALA A 163 -6.81 15.47 2.96
N LEU A 164 -6.72 16.75 3.34
CA LEU A 164 -6.28 17.14 4.68
C LEU A 164 -7.19 16.53 5.76
N VAL A 165 -8.52 16.69 5.63
CA VAL A 165 -9.49 16.12 6.58
C VAL A 165 -9.40 14.60 6.62
N TRP A 166 -9.34 13.95 5.45
CA TRP A 166 -9.23 12.50 5.35
C TRP A 166 -7.99 11.96 6.09
N ARG A 167 -6.82 12.59 5.87
CA ARG A 167 -5.56 12.16 6.47
C ARG A 167 -5.50 12.47 7.95
N SER A 168 -5.98 13.63 8.40
CA SER A 168 -6.09 13.97 9.82
C SER A 168 -6.93 12.94 10.56
N PHE A 169 -8.04 12.50 9.95
CA PHE A 169 -8.92 11.51 10.55
C PHE A 169 -8.23 10.15 10.77
N TRP A 170 -7.39 9.71 9.84
CA TRP A 170 -6.70 8.42 9.92
C TRP A 170 -5.30 8.48 10.55
N ARG A 171 -4.91 9.62 11.12
CA ARG A 171 -3.52 9.89 11.50
C ARG A 171 -2.97 8.90 12.53
N VAL A 172 -3.80 8.51 13.50
CA VAL A 172 -3.43 7.48 14.49
C VAL A 172 -3.09 6.15 13.80
N LEU A 173 -3.84 5.78 12.76
CA LEU A 173 -3.54 4.57 11.98
C LEU A 173 -2.31 4.76 11.08
N GLU A 174 -2.11 5.93 10.47
CA GLU A 174 -0.93 6.23 9.65
C GLU A 174 0.37 6.06 10.46
N TYR A 175 0.46 6.61 11.68
CA TYR A 175 1.64 6.46 12.54
C TYR A 175 1.83 5.06 13.13
N SER A 176 0.74 4.37 13.47
CA SER A 176 0.82 3.06 14.12
C SER A 176 1.07 1.92 13.14
N THR A 177 0.61 2.04 11.90
CA THR A 177 0.74 0.99 10.88
C THR A 177 2.18 0.56 10.59
N PRO A 178 3.15 1.48 10.39
CA PRO A 178 4.55 1.11 10.20
C PRO A 178 5.06 0.22 11.33
N LEU A 179 4.75 0.59 12.58
CA LEU A 179 5.14 -0.16 13.77
C LEU A 179 4.45 -1.53 13.82
N MET A 180 3.14 -1.57 13.54
CA MET A 180 2.37 -2.81 13.47
C MET A 180 2.96 -3.78 12.45
N LEU A 181 3.38 -3.31 11.28
CA LEU A 181 4.02 -4.15 10.26
C LEU A 181 5.35 -4.72 10.76
N ILE A 182 6.19 -3.91 11.41
CA ILE A 182 7.46 -4.39 11.98
C ILE A 182 7.23 -5.42 13.08
N PHE A 183 6.34 -5.14 14.04
CA PHE A 183 6.00 -6.10 15.09
C PHE A 183 5.38 -7.38 14.53
N ALA A 184 4.53 -7.27 13.51
CA ALA A 184 3.97 -8.41 12.80
C ALA A 184 5.06 -9.25 12.10
N GLY A 185 6.08 -8.60 11.54
CA GLY A 185 7.25 -9.26 10.95
C GLY A 185 8.11 -9.99 11.99
N LEU A 186 8.42 -9.34 13.12
CA LEU A 186 9.15 -9.97 14.23
C LEU A 186 8.38 -11.15 14.81
N TYR A 187 7.07 -11.00 14.99
CA TYR A 187 6.20 -12.09 15.43
C TYR A 187 6.20 -13.25 14.42
N ASN A 188 6.12 -12.96 13.12
CA ASN A 188 6.19 -14.00 12.10
C ASN A 188 7.55 -14.72 12.10
N LEU A 189 8.65 -13.98 12.25
CA LEU A 189 10.00 -14.56 12.37
C LEU A 189 10.06 -15.53 13.57
N TYR A 190 9.59 -15.08 14.73
CA TYR A 190 9.49 -15.93 15.92
C TYR A 190 8.66 -17.19 15.67
N GLN A 191 7.49 -17.05 15.03
CA GLN A 191 6.61 -18.17 14.73
C GLN A 191 7.23 -19.16 13.73
N LEU A 192 7.90 -18.68 12.69
CA LEU A 192 8.61 -19.51 11.72
C LEU A 192 9.72 -20.33 12.40
N LEU A 193 10.51 -19.71 13.27
CA LEU A 193 11.58 -20.40 13.99
C LEU A 193 11.05 -21.39 15.03
N ARG A 194 9.99 -21.04 15.78
CA ARG A 194 9.48 -21.87 16.87
C ARG A 194 8.53 -22.98 16.39
N ARG A 195 7.59 -22.64 15.51
CA ARG A 195 6.45 -23.51 15.11
C ARG A 195 6.58 -24.06 13.70
N GLY A 196 7.55 -23.59 12.92
CA GLY A 196 7.73 -23.99 11.52
C GLY A 196 6.65 -23.44 10.58
N VAL A 197 6.72 -23.88 9.32
CA VAL A 197 5.75 -23.49 8.28
C VAL A 197 4.50 -24.37 8.38
N LYS A 198 3.32 -23.77 8.56
CA LYS A 198 2.04 -24.50 8.50
C LYS A 198 1.41 -24.30 7.13
N ASP A 199 0.85 -25.37 6.57
CA ASP A 199 0.11 -25.27 5.31
C ASP A 199 -1.26 -24.61 5.55
N VAL A 200 -1.45 -23.40 5.04
CA VAL A 200 -2.65 -22.58 5.24
C VAL A 200 -3.77 -22.96 4.25
N GLN A 201 -3.51 -23.88 3.32
CA GLN A 201 -4.49 -24.34 2.33
C GLN A 201 -5.78 -24.89 2.96
N GLY A 202 -5.71 -25.43 4.18
CA GLY A 202 -6.90 -25.90 4.93
C GLY A 202 -7.82 -24.78 5.42
N LEU A 203 -7.28 -23.60 5.71
CA LEU A 203 -8.02 -22.47 6.31
C LEU A 203 -8.81 -21.67 5.26
N CYS A 204 -8.36 -21.64 4.00
CA CYS A 204 -8.93 -20.80 2.93
C CYS A 204 -9.69 -21.60 1.85
N ARG A 205 -10.40 -22.67 2.22
CA ARG A 205 -11.18 -23.47 1.26
C ARG A 205 -12.51 -22.79 0.90
N THR A 206 -12.49 -22.12 -0.26
CA THR A 206 -13.52 -22.04 -1.33
C THR A 206 -13.35 -20.72 -2.08
N PRO A 207 -13.26 -20.78 -3.42
CA PRO A 207 -13.99 -19.82 -4.23
C PRO A 207 -14.80 -20.56 -5.31
N SER A 208 -16.12 -20.41 -5.28
CA SER A 208 -16.98 -20.82 -6.40
C SER A 208 -17.92 -19.67 -6.74
N THR A 209 -17.69 -19.06 -7.91
CA THR A 209 -18.65 -18.40 -8.82
C THR A 209 -17.86 -17.84 -10.01
N LYS A 210 -17.76 -18.62 -11.10
CA LYS A 210 -16.86 -18.39 -12.24
C LYS A 210 -17.01 -17.04 -13.00
N PRO A 211 -18.21 -16.45 -13.19
CA PRO A 211 -18.34 -15.25 -14.04
C PRO A 211 -17.92 -13.95 -13.32
N VAL A 212 -18.40 -13.72 -12.09
CA VAL A 212 -18.01 -12.54 -11.27
C VAL A 212 -16.50 -12.51 -11.02
N LEU A 213 -15.87 -13.70 -10.91
CA LEU A 213 -14.43 -13.86 -10.77
C LEU A 213 -13.64 -13.27 -11.96
N ARG A 214 -14.14 -13.42 -13.19
CA ARG A 214 -13.45 -12.90 -14.38
C ARG A 214 -13.52 -11.39 -14.44
N ILE A 215 -14.70 -10.80 -14.19
CA ILE A 215 -14.90 -9.35 -14.24
C ILE A 215 -14.00 -8.64 -13.22
N VAL A 216 -14.00 -9.09 -11.96
CA VAL A 216 -13.19 -8.46 -10.90
C VAL A 216 -11.69 -8.59 -11.20
N LEU A 217 -11.24 -9.74 -11.71
CA LEU A 217 -9.84 -9.92 -12.10
C LEU A 217 -9.47 -9.02 -13.29
N THR A 218 -10.32 -8.92 -14.30
CA THR A 218 -10.11 -8.02 -15.44
C THR A 218 -10.04 -6.57 -14.98
N ILE A 219 -10.95 -6.13 -14.11
CA ILE A 219 -10.90 -4.78 -13.52
C ILE A 219 -9.56 -4.59 -12.82
N ALA A 220 -9.16 -5.50 -11.93
CA ALA A 220 -7.90 -5.39 -11.19
C ALA A 220 -6.66 -5.34 -12.11
N LEU A 221 -6.65 -6.09 -13.22
CA LEU A 221 -5.56 -6.09 -14.20
C LEU A 221 -5.54 -4.80 -15.04
N LEU A 222 -6.69 -4.17 -15.26
CA LEU A 222 -6.78 -2.88 -15.98
C LEU A 222 -6.54 -1.68 -15.07
N THR A 223 -6.75 -1.81 -13.75
CA THR A 223 -6.57 -0.72 -12.78
C THR A 223 -5.19 -0.04 -12.87
N PRO A 224 -4.03 -0.75 -12.98
CA PRO A 224 -2.75 -0.08 -13.16
C PRO A 224 -2.70 0.83 -14.39
N THR A 225 -3.36 0.43 -15.49
CA THR A 225 -3.48 1.26 -16.69
C THR A 225 -4.22 2.54 -16.40
N PHE A 226 -5.39 2.46 -15.76
CA PHE A 226 -6.17 3.64 -15.40
C PHE A 226 -5.43 4.57 -14.45
N VAL A 227 -4.75 4.03 -13.44
CA VAL A 227 -3.98 4.82 -12.46
C VAL A 227 -2.83 5.57 -13.14
N VAL A 228 -2.07 4.89 -14.00
CA VAL A 228 -0.94 5.50 -14.72
C VAL A 228 -1.41 6.57 -15.69
N LEU A 229 -2.47 6.28 -16.47
CA LEU A 229 -3.00 7.23 -17.44
C LEU A 229 -3.68 8.44 -16.78
N ALA A 230 -4.33 8.27 -15.62
CA ALA A 230 -4.94 9.37 -14.88
C ALA A 230 -3.94 10.49 -14.56
N LEU A 231 -2.69 10.11 -14.22
CA LEU A 231 -1.60 11.05 -13.94
C LEU A 231 -1.00 11.71 -15.19
N HIS A 232 -1.33 11.21 -16.38
CA HIS A 232 -0.87 11.72 -17.68
C HIS A 232 -1.99 12.32 -18.52
N THR A 233 -3.15 12.60 -17.90
CA THR A 233 -4.22 13.32 -18.59
C THR A 233 -3.79 14.76 -18.88
N PRO A 234 -4.36 15.42 -19.92
CA PRO A 234 -4.05 16.82 -20.21
C PRO A 234 -4.34 17.78 -19.05
N VAL A 235 -5.25 17.39 -18.14
CA VAL A 235 -5.57 18.17 -16.93
C VAL A 235 -4.46 18.08 -15.90
N MET A 236 -3.93 16.88 -15.66
CA MET A 236 -2.92 16.62 -14.62
C MET A 236 -1.48 16.86 -15.11
N ASN A 237 -1.22 16.62 -16.39
CA ASN A 237 0.11 16.67 -17.00
C ASN A 237 0.03 17.16 -18.47
N PRO A 238 -0.32 18.44 -18.70
CA PRO A 238 -0.48 18.98 -20.06
C PRO A 238 0.81 18.92 -20.89
N GLY A 239 1.97 18.88 -20.23
CA GLY A 239 3.28 18.87 -20.88
C GLY A 239 3.90 17.49 -21.05
N MET A 240 3.19 16.39 -20.73
CA MET A 240 3.75 15.03 -20.74
C MET A 240 5.13 14.95 -20.06
N LYS A 241 5.24 15.63 -18.92
CA LYS A 241 6.48 15.68 -18.14
C LYS A 241 6.63 14.41 -17.29
N PRO A 242 7.87 14.00 -16.94
CA PRO A 242 8.09 12.87 -16.05
C PRO A 242 7.32 12.99 -14.74
N VAL A 243 6.68 11.94 -14.29
CA VAL A 243 6.10 11.80 -12.95
C VAL A 243 7.08 11.02 -12.06
N SER A 244 7.79 10.04 -12.60
CA SER A 244 8.73 9.21 -11.86
C SER A 244 10.13 9.86 -11.80
N VAL A 245 10.78 9.79 -10.64
CA VAL A 245 12.16 10.30 -10.46
C VAL A 245 13.17 9.51 -11.28
N ASP A 246 13.00 8.18 -11.37
CA ASP A 246 13.91 7.31 -12.13
C ASP A 246 13.89 7.58 -13.63
N THR A 247 12.83 8.21 -14.14
CA THR A 247 12.73 8.57 -15.57
C THR A 247 13.91 9.43 -15.99
N TYR A 248 14.33 10.35 -15.13
CA TYR A 248 15.51 11.18 -15.36
C TYR A 248 16.79 10.34 -15.47
N TYR A 249 17.00 9.39 -14.55
CA TYR A 249 18.21 8.57 -14.52
C TYR A 249 18.30 7.63 -15.73
N TYR A 250 17.17 7.02 -16.12
CA TYR A 250 17.14 6.13 -17.28
C TYR A 250 17.21 6.87 -18.61
N TRP A 251 16.62 8.08 -18.71
CA TRP A 251 16.79 8.92 -19.89
C TRP A 251 18.27 9.30 -20.08
N ARG A 252 18.98 9.68 -19.02
CA ARG A 252 20.43 9.94 -19.11
C ARG A 252 21.22 8.72 -19.60
N PHE A 253 20.85 7.52 -19.17
CA PHE A 253 21.46 6.28 -19.66
C PHE A 253 21.19 6.06 -21.16
N PHE A 254 19.99 6.35 -21.66
CA PHE A 254 19.68 6.26 -23.09
C PHE A 254 20.53 7.21 -23.92
N LEU A 255 20.67 8.46 -23.48
CA LEU A 255 21.51 9.46 -24.16
C LEU A 255 22.97 9.03 -24.19
N ALA A 256 23.48 8.46 -23.10
CA ALA A 256 24.83 7.92 -23.05
C ALA A 256 24.99 6.71 -24.00
N ALA A 257 23.99 5.82 -24.06
CA ALA A 257 24.03 4.65 -24.93
C ALA A 257 23.93 5.01 -26.42
N ASP A 258 23.16 6.04 -26.76
CA ASP A 258 23.08 6.57 -28.13
C ASP A 258 24.39 7.26 -28.54
N ARG A 259 25.05 7.98 -27.61
CA ARG A 259 26.27 8.76 -27.89
C ARG A 259 27.55 7.94 -27.88
N PHE A 260 27.71 7.05 -26.91
CA PHE A 260 28.97 6.33 -26.64
C PHE A 260 28.86 4.82 -26.88
N GLY A 261 27.66 4.32 -27.18
CA GLY A 261 27.39 2.89 -27.31
C GLY A 261 26.97 2.24 -25.99
N LEU A 262 26.27 1.11 -26.10
CA LEU A 262 25.72 0.39 -24.95
C LEU A 262 26.78 -0.08 -23.94
N PRO A 263 27.94 -0.66 -24.35
CA PRO A 263 28.95 -1.10 -23.38
C PRO A 263 29.49 0.05 -22.52
N GLU A 264 29.77 1.20 -23.12
CA GLU A 264 30.29 2.37 -22.40
C GLU A 264 29.22 2.95 -21.46
N ALA A 265 27.98 3.06 -21.92
CA ALA A 265 26.87 3.53 -21.07
C ALA A 265 26.63 2.61 -19.86
N LEU A 266 26.79 1.29 -20.02
CA LEU A 266 26.74 0.33 -18.92
C LEU A 266 27.90 0.58 -17.95
N ALA A 267 29.13 0.76 -18.43
CA ALA A 267 30.28 1.10 -17.59
C ALA A 267 30.06 2.39 -16.78
N MET A 268 29.52 3.44 -17.41
CA MET A 268 29.19 4.72 -16.77
C MET A 268 28.11 4.59 -15.69
N THR A 269 27.28 3.53 -15.74
CA THR A 269 26.19 3.26 -14.79
C THR A 269 26.46 2.06 -13.88
N ARG A 270 27.71 1.61 -13.77
CA ARG A 270 28.14 0.44 -12.98
C ARG A 270 27.65 0.42 -11.53
N ALA A 271 27.47 1.59 -10.91
CA ALA A 271 26.97 1.71 -9.54
C ALA A 271 25.53 1.18 -9.38
N MET A 272 24.74 1.11 -10.45
CA MET A 272 23.39 0.54 -10.40
C MET A 272 23.43 -0.99 -10.28
N ALA A 273 24.39 -1.67 -10.91
CA ALA A 273 24.56 -3.13 -10.95
C ALA A 273 23.30 -3.91 -11.41
N ARG A 274 22.64 -3.46 -12.49
CA ARG A 274 21.38 -4.03 -13.03
C ARG A 274 21.47 -4.31 -14.54
N PRO A 275 22.40 -5.17 -14.99
CA PRO A 275 22.69 -5.36 -16.42
C PRO A 275 21.47 -5.74 -17.25
N LEU A 276 20.70 -6.74 -16.81
CA LEU A 276 19.58 -7.26 -17.58
C LEU A 276 18.48 -6.21 -17.74
N TYR A 277 18.22 -5.45 -16.67
CA TYR A 277 17.22 -4.39 -16.71
C TYR A 277 17.61 -3.27 -17.68
N LEU A 278 18.84 -2.76 -17.59
CA LEU A 278 19.31 -1.66 -18.44
C LEU A 278 19.34 -2.06 -19.92
N ILE A 279 19.81 -3.27 -20.23
CA ILE A 279 19.85 -3.78 -21.62
C ILE A 279 18.44 -3.92 -22.19
N ALA A 280 17.52 -4.52 -21.44
CA ALA A 280 16.12 -4.68 -21.87
C ALA A 280 15.43 -3.33 -22.06
N LEU A 281 15.66 -2.39 -21.14
CA LEU A 281 15.07 -1.07 -21.17
C LEU A 281 15.58 -0.23 -22.35
N TYR A 282 16.89 -0.25 -22.64
CA TYR A 282 17.43 0.42 -23.82
C TYR A 282 16.94 -0.19 -25.12
N SER A 283 16.78 -1.51 -25.17
CA SER A 283 16.19 -2.20 -26.34
C SER A 283 14.75 -1.74 -26.59
N ALA A 284 13.95 -1.59 -25.53
CA ALA A 284 12.59 -1.04 -25.63
C ALA A 284 12.61 0.44 -26.05
N TYR A 285 13.55 1.23 -25.52
CA TYR A 285 13.74 2.63 -25.93
C TYR A 285 14.06 2.77 -27.42
N LYS A 286 14.89 1.88 -28.00
CA LYS A 286 15.15 1.91 -29.45
C LYS A 286 13.89 1.76 -30.31
N ALA A 287 12.85 1.09 -29.80
CA ALA A 287 11.58 0.93 -30.49
C ALA A 287 10.61 2.10 -30.27
N VAL A 288 10.59 2.69 -29.07
CA VAL A 288 9.62 3.74 -28.69
C VAL A 288 10.15 5.15 -28.96
N GLN A 289 11.45 5.38 -28.77
CA GLN A 289 12.17 6.66 -28.90
C GLN A 289 11.66 7.85 -28.06
N GLU A 290 10.60 7.66 -27.28
CA GLU A 290 10.03 8.65 -26.37
C GLU A 290 10.22 8.23 -24.89
N PRO A 291 11.18 8.83 -24.16
CA PRO A 291 11.55 8.41 -22.82
C PRO A 291 10.41 8.46 -21.81
N VAL A 292 9.60 9.53 -21.81
CA VAL A 292 8.48 9.67 -20.85
C VAL A 292 7.38 8.65 -21.17
N LEU A 293 7.03 8.49 -22.45
CA LEU A 293 6.06 7.47 -22.87
C LEU A 293 6.52 6.07 -22.45
N LEU A 294 7.80 5.75 -22.63
CA LEU A 294 8.34 4.46 -22.21
C LEU A 294 8.35 4.30 -20.69
N LEU A 295 8.93 5.25 -19.96
CA LEU A 295 9.32 5.08 -18.54
C LEU A 295 8.20 5.41 -17.55
N ASP A 296 7.29 6.32 -17.90
CA ASP A 296 6.19 6.73 -17.02
C ASP A 296 4.85 6.11 -17.39
N ILE A 297 4.69 5.65 -18.64
CA ILE A 297 3.44 5.08 -19.13
C ILE A 297 3.58 3.59 -19.42
N LEU A 298 4.32 3.22 -20.46
CA LEU A 298 4.36 1.83 -20.95
C LEU A 298 4.98 0.87 -19.93
N HIS A 299 6.16 1.20 -19.40
CA HIS A 299 6.87 0.37 -18.44
C HIS A 299 6.06 0.17 -17.14
N PRO A 300 5.55 1.22 -16.46
CA PRO A 300 4.74 1.03 -15.26
C PRO A 300 3.47 0.23 -15.51
N ILE A 301 2.79 0.42 -16.65
CA ILE A 301 1.61 -0.39 -17.00
C ILE A 301 1.97 -1.88 -17.02
N VAL A 302 3.04 -2.25 -17.73
CA VAL A 302 3.49 -3.64 -17.81
C VAL A 302 3.91 -4.17 -16.44
N ALA A 303 4.80 -3.45 -15.75
CA ALA A 303 5.37 -3.88 -14.47
C ALA A 303 4.31 -4.06 -13.38
N LEU A 304 3.40 -3.10 -13.25
CA LEU A 304 2.35 -3.14 -12.23
C LEU A 304 1.28 -4.17 -12.57
N THR A 305 0.96 -4.38 -13.85
CA THR A 305 0.08 -5.48 -14.27
C THR A 305 0.70 -6.84 -13.93
N MET A 306 2.02 -7.01 -14.14
CA MET A 306 2.75 -8.20 -13.70
C MET A 306 2.70 -8.37 -12.17
N LEU A 307 2.81 -7.27 -11.40
CA LEU A 307 2.68 -7.29 -9.94
C LEU A 307 1.29 -7.74 -9.47
N VAL A 308 0.22 -7.28 -10.14
CA VAL A 308 -1.15 -7.72 -9.88
C VAL A 308 -1.33 -9.20 -10.21
N ALA A 309 -0.86 -9.63 -11.39
CA ALA A 309 -0.98 -11.01 -11.84
C ALA A 309 -0.20 -11.99 -10.95
N SER A 310 1.04 -11.66 -10.60
CA SER A 310 1.87 -12.47 -9.68
C SER A 310 1.25 -12.56 -8.29
N SER A 311 0.66 -11.47 -7.78
CA SER A 311 -0.07 -11.47 -6.51
C SER A 311 -1.29 -12.39 -6.55
N TYR A 312 -2.07 -12.35 -7.63
CA TYR A 312 -3.20 -13.26 -7.85
C TYR A 312 -2.75 -14.73 -7.86
N ILE A 313 -1.69 -15.05 -8.62
CA ILE A 313 -1.16 -16.41 -8.75
C ILE A 313 -0.66 -16.93 -7.39
N ALA A 314 0.12 -16.12 -6.67
CA ALA A 314 0.62 -16.44 -5.34
C ALA A 314 -0.52 -16.66 -4.34
N ALA A 315 -1.51 -15.76 -4.31
CA ALA A 315 -2.70 -15.93 -3.48
C ALA A 315 -3.47 -17.20 -3.83
N LYS A 316 -3.66 -17.51 -5.11
CA LYS A 316 -4.34 -18.73 -5.56
C LYS A 316 -3.65 -19.99 -5.05
N ARG A 317 -2.32 -19.95 -4.88
CA ARG A 317 -1.54 -21.05 -4.31
C ARG A 317 -1.69 -21.16 -2.79
N PHE A 318 -1.59 -20.04 -2.06
CA PHE A 318 -1.50 -20.06 -0.59
C PHE A 318 -2.85 -19.89 0.13
N CYS A 319 -3.76 -19.07 -0.42
CA CYS A 319 -5.10 -18.83 0.11
C CYS A 319 -6.06 -18.49 -1.05
N PRO A 320 -6.64 -19.51 -1.73
CA PRO A 320 -7.46 -19.31 -2.94
C PRO A 320 -8.62 -18.32 -2.78
N LYS A 321 -9.24 -18.30 -1.60
CA LYS A 321 -10.32 -17.35 -1.25
C LYS A 321 -9.88 -15.88 -1.31
N ALA A 322 -8.60 -15.60 -1.09
CA ALA A 322 -8.03 -14.25 -1.15
C ALA A 322 -7.64 -13.81 -2.56
N ALA A 323 -7.63 -14.69 -3.56
CA ALA A 323 -6.95 -14.42 -4.83
C ALA A 323 -7.45 -13.19 -5.59
N LEU A 324 -8.77 -13.02 -5.70
CA LEU A 324 -9.34 -11.81 -6.30
C LEU A 324 -9.02 -10.56 -5.52
N LEU A 325 -9.17 -10.64 -4.19
CA LEU A 325 -8.93 -9.50 -3.31
C LEU A 325 -7.45 -9.11 -3.35
N ALA A 326 -6.54 -10.08 -3.49
CA ALA A 326 -5.11 -9.83 -3.66
C ALA A 326 -4.82 -9.10 -4.96
N ALA A 327 -5.46 -9.49 -6.07
CA ALA A 327 -5.33 -8.75 -7.33
C ALA A 327 -5.78 -7.29 -7.16
N LEU A 328 -6.98 -7.08 -6.58
CA LEU A 328 -7.56 -5.74 -6.40
C LEU A 328 -6.74 -4.87 -5.43
N LEU A 329 -6.40 -5.38 -4.25
CA LEU A 329 -5.65 -4.63 -3.24
C LEU A 329 -4.19 -4.40 -3.64
N THR A 330 -3.59 -5.27 -4.45
CA THR A 330 -2.28 -5.00 -5.04
C THR A 330 -2.38 -3.89 -6.08
N ALA A 331 -3.40 -3.91 -6.96
CA ALA A 331 -3.58 -2.90 -8.01
C ALA A 331 -3.81 -1.48 -7.45
N LEU A 332 -4.36 -1.39 -6.25
CA LEU A 332 -4.64 -0.15 -5.52
C LEU A 332 -3.73 0.00 -4.30
N GLY A 333 -2.63 -0.76 -4.26
CA GLY A 333 -1.78 -0.88 -3.09
C GLY A 333 -0.71 0.20 -2.98
N PRO A 334 -0.10 0.35 -1.79
CA PRO A 334 1.00 1.30 -1.57
C PRO A 334 2.20 1.03 -2.48
N ASN A 335 2.45 -0.23 -2.88
CA ASN A 335 3.50 -0.56 -3.83
C ASN A 335 3.28 0.11 -5.19
N VAL A 336 2.04 0.11 -5.72
CA VAL A 336 1.70 0.73 -7.02
C VAL A 336 1.97 2.24 -6.98
N VAL A 337 1.42 2.92 -5.98
CA VAL A 337 1.59 4.38 -5.84
C VAL A 337 3.08 4.74 -5.69
N THR A 338 3.82 3.96 -4.92
CA THR A 338 5.25 4.22 -4.66
C THR A 338 6.13 3.92 -5.87
N PHE A 339 5.82 2.88 -6.65
CA PHE A 339 6.53 2.60 -7.90
C PHE A 339 6.35 3.72 -8.93
N ILE A 340 5.19 4.37 -8.95
CA ILE A 340 4.93 5.54 -9.79
C ILE A 340 5.63 6.78 -9.21
N ALA A 341 5.37 7.10 -7.94
CA ALA A 341 5.84 8.32 -7.30
C ALA A 341 7.37 8.39 -7.22
N GLY A 342 7.98 7.36 -6.63
CA GLY A 342 9.43 7.26 -6.43
C GLY A 342 10.19 6.74 -7.64
N GLY A 343 9.47 6.21 -8.63
CA GLY A 343 10.05 5.74 -9.87
C GLY A 343 10.82 4.42 -9.78
N PHE A 344 10.76 3.62 -8.71
CA PHE A 344 11.58 2.38 -8.58
C PHE A 344 11.31 1.30 -9.65
N GLN A 345 11.72 1.55 -10.88
CA GLN A 345 11.21 0.86 -12.06
C GLN A 345 11.80 -0.55 -12.16
N ALA A 346 13.11 -0.70 -11.92
CA ALA A 346 13.72 -2.03 -11.83
C ALA A 346 13.09 -2.89 -10.71
N ASN A 347 12.78 -2.28 -9.55
CA ASN A 347 12.11 -2.99 -8.45
C ASN A 347 10.70 -3.45 -8.85
N SER A 348 9.96 -2.63 -9.60
CA SER A 348 8.59 -2.94 -10.02
C SER A 348 8.48 -4.15 -10.95
N ILE A 349 9.57 -4.52 -11.65
CA ILE A 349 9.69 -5.76 -12.42
C ILE A 349 10.30 -6.90 -11.59
N ALA A 350 11.29 -6.61 -10.76
CA ALA A 350 11.94 -7.63 -9.93
C ALA A 350 10.97 -8.24 -8.89
N LEU A 351 10.14 -7.42 -8.27
CA LEU A 351 9.19 -7.85 -7.24
C LEU A 351 8.19 -8.91 -7.72
N PRO A 352 7.46 -8.75 -8.85
CA PRO A 352 6.58 -9.79 -9.36
C PRO A 352 7.29 -11.12 -9.62
N LEU A 353 8.50 -11.09 -10.18
CA LEU A 353 9.30 -12.30 -10.43
C LEU A 353 9.71 -12.98 -9.12
N ALA A 354 10.10 -12.20 -8.12
CA ALA A 354 10.47 -12.71 -6.79
C ALA A 354 9.27 -13.33 -6.05
N ILE A 355 8.08 -12.72 -6.16
CA ILE A 355 6.82 -13.29 -5.64
C ILE A 355 6.51 -14.63 -6.31
N LEU A 356 6.65 -14.72 -7.63
CA LEU A 356 6.45 -15.97 -8.37
C LEU A 356 7.47 -17.04 -7.95
N ALA A 357 8.76 -16.68 -7.86
CA ALA A 357 9.83 -17.59 -7.43
C ALA A 357 9.52 -18.20 -6.05
N LEU A 358 9.16 -17.37 -5.08
CA LEU A 358 8.81 -17.79 -3.71
C LEU A 358 7.53 -18.66 -3.68
N SER A 359 6.64 -18.50 -4.67
CA SER A 359 5.37 -19.23 -4.77
C SER A 359 5.50 -20.61 -5.42
N ILE A 360 6.61 -20.89 -6.12
CA ILE A 360 6.85 -22.18 -6.78
C ILE A 360 7.16 -23.26 -5.73
N ASN A 361 6.46 -24.39 -5.85
CA ASN A 361 6.77 -25.61 -5.10
C ASN A 361 7.91 -26.36 -5.80
N ALA A 362 9.12 -26.25 -5.27
CA ALA A 362 10.30 -26.89 -5.82
C ALA A 362 10.46 -28.33 -5.25
N GLN A 363 9.52 -29.20 -5.60
CA GLN A 363 9.57 -30.64 -5.28
C GLN A 363 10.23 -31.48 -6.38
N ASP A 364 10.17 -31.00 -7.62
CA ASP A 364 10.74 -31.64 -8.80
C ASP A 364 11.81 -30.75 -9.46
N LEU A 365 12.56 -31.31 -10.42
CA LEU A 365 13.60 -30.58 -11.14
C LEU A 365 13.03 -29.36 -11.86
N ARG A 366 11.85 -29.49 -12.49
CA ARG A 366 11.19 -28.38 -13.19
C ARG A 366 10.91 -27.20 -12.26
N GLY A 367 10.36 -27.46 -11.07
CA GLY A 367 10.10 -26.43 -10.07
C GLY A 367 11.39 -25.77 -9.57
N VAL A 368 12.45 -26.55 -9.33
CA VAL A 368 13.78 -26.05 -8.95
C VAL A 368 14.37 -25.16 -10.05
N SER A 369 14.41 -25.63 -11.29
CA SER A 369 14.97 -24.88 -12.43
C SER A 369 14.18 -23.60 -12.70
N THR A 370 12.85 -23.64 -12.65
CA THR A 370 12.02 -22.43 -12.85
C THR A 370 12.27 -21.41 -11.75
N LYS A 371 12.35 -21.86 -10.49
CA LYS A 371 12.69 -20.99 -9.35
C LYS A 371 14.09 -20.37 -9.52
N ALA A 372 15.08 -21.16 -9.92
CA ALA A 372 16.45 -20.70 -10.14
C ALA A 372 16.53 -19.63 -11.24
N LEU A 373 15.85 -19.85 -12.37
CA LEU A 373 15.80 -18.89 -13.48
C LEU A 373 15.15 -17.57 -13.07
N LEU A 374 14.04 -17.64 -12.33
CA LEU A 374 13.39 -16.42 -11.81
C LEU A 374 14.30 -15.67 -10.84
N TYR A 375 14.96 -16.37 -9.90
CA TYR A 375 15.89 -15.72 -8.98
C TYR A 375 17.11 -15.12 -9.66
N LEU A 376 17.65 -15.78 -10.69
CA LEU A 376 18.73 -15.23 -11.51
C LEU A 376 18.27 -13.97 -12.25
N ALA A 377 17.06 -13.97 -12.82
CA ALA A 377 16.50 -12.77 -13.44
C ALA A 377 16.34 -11.64 -12.41
N VAL A 378 15.83 -11.93 -11.21
CA VAL A 378 15.71 -10.95 -10.12
C VAL A 378 17.07 -10.39 -9.72
N ALA A 379 18.11 -11.23 -9.61
CA ALA A 379 19.47 -10.80 -9.26
C ALA A 379 20.05 -9.84 -10.31
N LEU A 380 19.85 -10.14 -11.60
CA LEU A 380 20.34 -9.32 -12.72
C LEU A 380 19.51 -8.05 -12.98
N ILE A 381 18.25 -8.01 -12.50
CA ILE A 381 17.36 -6.84 -12.63
C ILE A 381 17.48 -5.93 -11.40
N HIS A 382 17.48 -6.49 -10.20
CA HIS A 382 17.52 -5.72 -8.96
C HIS A 382 18.14 -6.53 -7.80
N PRO A 383 19.47 -6.40 -7.55
CA PRO A 383 20.20 -7.16 -6.54
C PRO A 383 19.62 -7.09 -5.13
N TRP A 384 19.08 -5.94 -4.73
CA TRP A 384 18.50 -5.78 -3.38
C TRP A 384 17.22 -6.61 -3.19
N THR A 385 16.34 -6.65 -4.19
CA THR A 385 15.13 -7.50 -4.13
C THR A 385 15.51 -8.97 -4.11
N TYR A 386 16.56 -9.35 -4.86
CA TYR A 386 17.11 -10.69 -4.83
C TYR A 386 17.56 -11.09 -3.43
N VAL A 387 18.43 -10.30 -2.79
CA VAL A 387 18.96 -10.62 -1.45
C VAL A 387 17.84 -10.77 -0.42
N MET A 388 16.85 -9.88 -0.43
CA MET A 388 15.69 -9.96 0.48
C MET A 388 14.91 -11.27 0.31
N TYR A 389 14.62 -11.66 -0.93
CA TYR A 389 13.82 -12.86 -1.21
C TYR A 389 14.65 -14.16 -1.12
N ALA A 390 15.96 -14.12 -1.36
CA ALA A 390 16.88 -15.22 -1.13
C ALA A 390 16.98 -15.52 0.38
N ALA A 391 17.11 -14.48 1.21
CA ALA A 391 17.07 -14.61 2.67
C ALA A 391 15.73 -15.17 3.17
N ALA A 392 14.62 -14.70 2.59
CA ALA A 392 13.28 -15.22 2.90
C ALA A 392 13.14 -16.72 2.56
N GLU A 393 13.62 -17.16 1.39
CA GLU A 393 13.61 -18.57 0.97
C GLU A 393 14.49 -19.44 1.89
N ALA A 394 15.69 -18.96 2.24
CA ALA A 394 16.58 -19.65 3.18
C ALA A 394 15.92 -19.82 4.56
N LEU A 395 15.30 -18.75 5.09
CA LEU A 395 14.54 -18.81 6.35
C LEU A 395 13.40 -19.84 6.27
N LEU A 396 12.70 -19.94 5.14
CA LEU A 396 11.60 -20.90 4.99
C LEU A 396 12.07 -22.36 5.02
N TRP A 397 13.19 -22.68 4.39
CA TRP A 397 13.75 -24.03 4.47
C TRP A 397 14.30 -24.35 5.85
N LEU A 398 14.92 -23.38 6.51
CA LEU A 398 15.33 -23.50 7.90
C LEU A 398 14.12 -23.77 8.82
N ALA A 399 13.03 -23.01 8.65
CA ALA A 399 11.79 -23.15 9.40
C ALA A 399 11.08 -24.51 9.17
N LYS A 400 11.27 -25.13 8.00
CA LYS A 400 10.78 -26.48 7.70
C LYS A 400 11.60 -27.59 8.35
N ARG A 401 12.76 -27.26 8.96
CA ARG A 401 13.70 -28.21 9.57
C ARG A 401 14.21 -29.29 8.61
N ASP A 402 14.25 -28.98 7.32
CA ASP A 402 14.81 -29.84 6.28
C ASP A 402 16.23 -29.36 5.95
N LEU A 403 17.22 -29.85 6.70
CA LEU A 403 18.61 -29.40 6.59
C LEU A 403 19.18 -29.65 5.19
N HIS A 404 18.85 -30.79 4.57
CA HIS A 404 19.31 -31.11 3.22
C HIS A 404 18.80 -30.09 2.21
N ARG A 405 17.48 -29.80 2.21
CA ARG A 405 16.93 -28.79 1.31
C ARG A 405 17.40 -27.38 1.64
N PHE A 406 17.57 -27.06 2.92
CA PHE A 406 18.16 -25.78 3.33
C PHE A 406 19.56 -25.59 2.73
N LEU A 407 20.45 -26.58 2.84
CA LEU A 407 21.80 -26.51 2.26
C LEU A 407 21.75 -26.45 0.74
N LEU A 408 20.89 -27.25 0.09
CA LEU A 408 20.71 -27.26 -1.37
C LEU A 408 20.27 -25.89 -1.88
N PHE A 409 19.18 -25.33 -1.34
CA PHE A 409 18.65 -24.04 -1.80
C PHE A 409 19.57 -22.88 -1.43
N THR A 410 20.22 -22.91 -0.27
CA THR A 410 21.20 -21.88 0.11
C THR A 410 22.40 -21.91 -0.83
N SER A 411 22.90 -23.10 -1.17
CA SER A 411 23.99 -23.27 -2.15
C SER A 411 23.58 -22.80 -3.55
N LEU A 412 22.35 -23.12 -3.97
CA LEU A 412 21.80 -22.68 -5.25
C LEU A 412 21.67 -21.14 -5.31
N LEU A 413 21.16 -20.51 -4.25
CA LEU A 413 21.06 -19.05 -4.16
C LEU A 413 22.47 -18.41 -4.15
N LEU A 414 23.43 -19.00 -3.44
CA LEU A 414 24.82 -18.52 -3.49
C LEU A 414 25.40 -18.64 -4.90
N LEU A 415 25.17 -19.76 -5.59
CA LEU A 415 25.59 -19.93 -6.98
C LEU A 415 24.95 -18.89 -7.91
N ILE A 416 23.65 -18.64 -7.76
CA ILE A 416 22.95 -17.58 -8.52
C ILE A 416 23.59 -16.21 -8.27
N HIS A 417 23.95 -15.91 -7.03
CA HIS A 417 24.64 -14.67 -6.68
C HIS A 417 26.01 -14.56 -7.36
N ILE A 418 26.82 -15.63 -7.33
CA ILE A 418 28.12 -15.69 -8.01
C ILE A 418 27.98 -15.53 -9.52
N VAL A 419 26.99 -16.19 -10.14
CA VAL A 419 26.72 -16.03 -11.57
C VAL A 419 26.29 -14.59 -11.87
N SER A 420 25.44 -14.00 -11.03
CA SER A 420 25.04 -12.60 -11.18
C SER A 420 26.22 -11.63 -11.07
N GLU A 421 27.17 -11.88 -10.16
CA GLU A 421 28.43 -11.13 -10.07
C GLU A 421 29.23 -11.24 -11.36
N ALA A 422 29.47 -12.47 -11.83
CA ALA A 422 30.27 -12.70 -13.04
C ALA A 422 29.65 -12.01 -14.27
N VAL A 423 28.33 -12.12 -14.43
CA VAL A 423 27.60 -11.48 -15.53
C VAL A 423 27.64 -9.95 -15.40
N ALA A 424 27.38 -9.40 -14.22
CA ALA A 424 27.42 -7.95 -14.01
C ALA A 424 28.83 -7.37 -14.22
N ASN A 425 29.87 -8.06 -13.71
CA ASN A 425 31.25 -7.65 -13.87
C ASN A 425 31.67 -7.65 -15.35
N THR A 426 31.24 -8.66 -16.10
CA THR A 426 31.55 -8.79 -17.55
C THR A 426 30.78 -7.78 -18.40
N LEU A 427 29.46 -7.61 -18.15
CA LEU A 427 28.61 -6.76 -18.99
C LEU A 427 28.65 -5.27 -18.62
N VAL A 428 29.04 -4.93 -17.40
CA VAL A 428 28.94 -3.57 -16.84
C VAL A 428 30.30 -3.11 -16.28
N ALA A 429 31.40 -3.62 -16.85
CA ALA A 429 32.78 -3.20 -16.61
C ALA A 429 33.14 -2.99 -15.12
N GLY A 430 33.15 -4.07 -14.33
CA GLY A 430 33.51 -3.98 -12.90
C GLY A 430 32.35 -3.71 -11.96
N ALA A 431 31.09 -3.73 -12.42
CA ALA A 431 29.95 -3.65 -11.52
C ALA A 431 29.85 -4.91 -10.64
N SER A 432 29.58 -4.71 -9.35
CA SER A 432 29.38 -5.79 -8.41
C SER A 432 28.04 -5.61 -7.67
N PRO A 433 27.05 -6.50 -7.89
CA PRO A 433 25.84 -6.59 -7.08
C PRO A 433 26.10 -6.57 -5.56
N THR A 434 27.17 -7.24 -5.11
CA THR A 434 27.62 -7.29 -3.72
C THR A 434 28.03 -5.91 -3.25
N VAL A 435 28.87 -5.20 -4.00
CA VAL A 435 29.26 -3.82 -3.66
C VAL A 435 28.04 -2.90 -3.63
N ALA A 436 27.10 -3.04 -4.56
CA ALA A 436 25.87 -2.24 -4.56
C ALA A 436 25.01 -2.50 -3.31
N VAL A 437 24.86 -3.77 -2.90
CA VAL A 437 24.12 -4.17 -1.70
C VAL A 437 24.85 -3.75 -0.42
N THR A 438 26.16 -3.98 -0.32
CA THR A 438 26.95 -3.63 0.87
C THR A 438 27.08 -2.13 1.03
N LYS A 439 27.28 -1.35 -0.06
CA LYS A 439 27.24 0.14 0.00
C LYS A 439 25.87 0.62 0.49
N THR A 440 24.79 0.02 0.01
CA THR A 440 23.42 0.35 0.46
C THR A 440 23.22 0.05 1.94
N LEU A 441 23.71 -1.09 2.44
CA LEU A 441 23.64 -1.44 3.87
C LEU A 441 24.54 -0.55 4.72
N SER A 442 25.82 -0.42 4.38
CA SER A 442 26.80 0.29 5.22
C SER A 442 26.44 1.77 5.39
N HIS A 443 25.98 2.43 4.34
CA HIS A 443 25.49 3.81 4.40
C HIS A 443 24.07 3.90 4.95
N GLY A 444 23.34 2.79 4.92
CA GLY A 444 21.93 2.68 5.23
C GLY A 444 21.62 2.31 6.67
N LEU A 445 22.57 1.78 7.43
CA LEU A 445 22.38 1.47 8.84
C LEU A 445 22.46 2.75 9.70
N SER A 446 21.57 2.84 10.69
CA SER A 446 21.55 3.92 11.68
C SER A 446 20.77 3.48 12.92
N LEU A 447 20.98 4.15 14.06
CA LEU A 447 20.14 3.97 15.25
C LEU A 447 18.81 4.74 15.12
N GLY A 448 18.16 4.65 13.95
CA GLY A 448 16.90 5.35 13.65
C GLY A 448 15.71 4.84 14.47
N GLY A 449 15.75 3.57 14.91
CA GLY A 449 14.73 2.99 15.78
C GLY A 449 13.32 3.06 15.19
N LEU A 450 12.32 3.17 16.07
CA LEU A 450 10.91 3.26 15.66
C LEU A 450 10.60 4.54 14.87
N ARG A 451 11.32 5.64 15.17
CA ARG A 451 11.16 6.91 14.45
C ARG A 451 11.55 6.77 12.98
N GLY A 452 12.67 6.10 12.71
CA GLY A 452 13.13 5.88 11.33
C GLY A 452 12.16 5.02 10.51
N VAL A 453 11.44 4.11 11.18
CA VAL A 453 10.41 3.28 10.53
C VAL A 453 9.22 4.12 10.08
N VAL A 454 8.74 5.01 10.96
CA VAL A 454 7.63 5.93 10.67
C VAL A 454 8.03 6.89 9.55
N GLU A 455 9.16 7.59 9.69
CA GLU A 455 9.67 8.52 8.68
C GLU A 455 9.87 7.85 7.31
N GLY A 456 10.27 6.57 7.29
CA GLY A 456 10.41 5.81 6.05
C GLY A 456 9.10 5.59 5.31
N MET A 457 7.95 5.55 6.00
CA MET A 457 6.64 5.46 5.37
C MET A 457 6.02 6.84 5.10
N GLU A 458 6.11 7.80 6.03
CA GLU A 458 5.40 9.08 5.91
C GLU A 458 6.10 10.12 5.02
N LEU A 459 7.44 10.14 5.04
CA LEU A 459 8.21 11.20 4.38
C LEU A 459 8.79 10.77 3.05
N TRP A 460 9.32 9.55 3.01
CA TRP A 460 9.99 9.07 1.81
C TRP A 460 8.99 8.84 0.70
N THR A 461 9.41 9.23 -0.51
CA THR A 461 8.57 9.27 -1.71
C THR A 461 7.19 9.91 -1.44
N TRP A 462 7.21 10.95 -0.62
CA TRP A 462 6.06 11.79 -0.29
C TRP A 462 4.89 11.04 0.35
N GLY A 463 5.17 10.02 1.17
CA GLY A 463 4.13 9.27 1.87
C GLY A 463 3.39 8.27 0.98
N SER A 464 3.90 7.97 -0.21
CA SER A 464 3.24 7.07 -1.17
C SER A 464 3.03 5.63 -0.65
N MET A 465 3.76 5.24 0.41
CA MET A 465 3.59 3.94 1.07
C MET A 465 2.51 3.96 2.17
N GLU A 466 1.94 5.12 2.52
CA GLU A 466 1.00 5.29 3.63
C GLU A 466 -0.42 4.87 3.28
N ASN A 467 -0.63 3.56 3.23
CA ASN A 467 -1.98 2.99 3.20
C ASN A 467 -2.27 2.20 4.49
N PRO A 468 -2.76 2.86 5.56
CA PRO A 468 -2.96 2.20 6.86
C PRO A 468 -3.93 1.02 6.79
N PHE A 469 -4.94 1.08 5.92
CA PHE A 469 -5.92 -0.01 5.76
C PHE A 469 -5.27 -1.28 5.20
N ILE A 470 -4.42 -1.14 4.19
CA ILE A 470 -3.65 -2.27 3.65
C ILE A 470 -2.61 -2.73 4.65
N GLY A 471 -1.90 -1.83 5.32
CA GLY A 471 -0.87 -2.20 6.29
C GLY A 471 -1.43 -2.94 7.52
N VAL A 472 -2.53 -2.45 8.11
CA VAL A 472 -3.23 -3.14 9.22
C VAL A 472 -3.73 -4.51 8.77
N ALA A 473 -4.37 -4.59 7.59
CA ALA A 473 -4.83 -5.86 7.04
C ALA A 473 -3.68 -6.84 6.78
N ALA A 474 -2.54 -6.35 6.29
CA ALA A 474 -1.34 -7.15 6.06
C ALA A 474 -0.71 -7.65 7.37
N ALA A 475 -0.68 -6.81 8.41
CA ALA A 475 -0.24 -7.21 9.75
C ALA A 475 -1.11 -8.33 10.32
N LEU A 476 -2.43 -8.33 10.07
CA LEU A 476 -3.31 -9.42 10.51
C LEU A 476 -2.97 -10.78 9.86
N ALA A 477 -2.40 -10.78 8.66
CA ALA A 477 -2.03 -12.00 7.94
C ALA A 477 -0.87 -12.76 8.61
N THR A 478 -0.03 -12.10 9.41
CA THR A 478 1.10 -12.75 10.11
C THR A 478 0.67 -13.61 11.30
N SER A 479 -0.63 -13.59 11.63
CA SER A 479 -1.25 -14.60 12.49
C SER A 479 -1.13 -16.02 11.89
N TYR A 480 -0.82 -16.12 10.60
CA TYR A 480 -0.58 -17.36 9.86
C TYR A 480 0.89 -17.47 9.47
N THR A 481 1.52 -18.65 9.64
CA THR A 481 2.90 -18.91 9.18
C THR A 481 2.94 -19.14 7.68
N LEU A 482 2.87 -18.06 6.91
CA LEU A 482 2.79 -18.06 5.45
C LEU A 482 4.17 -17.85 4.79
N PRO A 483 4.52 -18.63 3.74
CA PRO A 483 5.73 -18.41 2.96
C PRO A 483 5.87 -16.98 2.43
N ILE A 484 4.77 -16.42 1.94
CA ILE A 484 4.75 -15.08 1.34
C ILE A 484 4.95 -13.94 2.35
N ALA A 485 4.85 -14.23 3.65
CA ALA A 485 5.14 -13.29 4.73
C ALA A 485 6.62 -13.36 5.20
N ALA A 486 7.41 -14.30 4.68
CA ALA A 486 8.83 -14.44 5.03
C ALA A 486 9.69 -13.20 4.69
N PRO A 487 9.46 -12.48 3.55
CA PRO A 487 10.18 -11.23 3.28
C PRO A 487 9.99 -10.18 4.39
N LEU A 488 8.79 -10.08 4.97
CA LEU A 488 8.52 -9.20 6.11
C LEU A 488 9.26 -9.69 7.38
N ALA A 489 9.30 -11.00 7.60
CA ALA A 489 9.99 -11.59 8.75
C ALA A 489 11.51 -11.34 8.74
N VAL A 490 12.17 -11.54 7.60
CA VAL A 490 13.63 -11.33 7.49
C VAL A 490 14.02 -9.86 7.55
N SER A 491 13.12 -8.96 7.12
CA SER A 491 13.46 -7.55 6.97
C SER A 491 13.07 -6.69 8.18
N ALA A 492 12.15 -7.17 9.02
CA ALA A 492 11.70 -6.43 10.21
C ALA A 492 12.85 -6.08 11.19
N PRO A 493 13.81 -6.97 11.49
CA PRO A 493 14.96 -6.60 12.34
C PRO A 493 15.82 -5.51 11.70
N ILE A 494 16.04 -5.57 10.39
CA ILE A 494 16.85 -4.59 9.66
C ILE A 494 16.17 -3.21 9.67
N ALA A 495 14.85 -3.17 9.49
CA ALA A 495 14.10 -1.92 9.49
C ALA A 495 14.24 -1.10 10.79
N LEU A 496 14.46 -1.75 11.93
CA LEU A 496 14.67 -1.07 13.23
C LEU A 496 16.03 -0.39 13.36
N VAL A 497 17.02 -0.83 12.57
CA VAL A 497 18.40 -0.33 12.59
C VAL A 497 18.80 0.33 11.26
N ALA A 498 17.81 0.68 10.45
CA ALA A 498 17.99 1.25 9.13
C ALA A 498 17.56 2.72 9.09
N LYS A 499 18.20 3.50 8.22
CA LYS A 499 17.77 4.85 7.87
C LYS A 499 16.40 4.80 7.18
N PRO A 500 15.58 5.85 7.31
CA PRO A 500 14.24 5.92 6.70
C PRO A 500 14.16 5.50 5.23
N GLY A 501 15.12 5.92 4.39
CA GLY A 501 15.12 5.54 2.96
C GLY A 501 15.36 4.05 2.70
N ILE A 502 16.06 3.35 3.60
CA ILE A 502 16.21 1.89 3.52
C ILE A 502 14.97 1.19 4.04
N VAL A 503 14.33 1.71 5.10
CA VAL A 503 13.02 1.22 5.57
C VAL A 503 12.02 1.26 4.42
N LEU A 504 11.91 2.38 3.71
CA LEU A 504 11.03 2.50 2.55
C LEU A 504 11.30 1.36 1.55
N ARG A 505 12.56 1.16 1.16
CA ARG A 505 12.95 0.12 0.19
C ARG A 505 12.64 -1.29 0.66
N ILE A 506 12.81 -1.55 1.95
CA ILE A 506 12.44 -2.82 2.57
C ILE A 506 10.94 -3.04 2.45
N LEU A 507 10.13 -2.08 2.91
CA LEU A 507 8.68 -2.22 2.91
C LEU A 507 8.09 -2.26 1.50
N LEU A 508 8.68 -1.53 0.56
CA LEU A 508 8.30 -1.53 -0.86
C LEU A 508 8.49 -2.91 -1.53
N ASN A 509 9.43 -3.71 -1.03
CA ASN A 509 9.66 -5.08 -1.52
C ASN A 509 8.79 -6.13 -0.81
N ILE A 510 7.86 -5.72 0.05
CA ILE A 510 6.90 -6.63 0.68
C ILE A 510 5.59 -6.57 -0.11
N PRO A 511 4.98 -7.73 -0.45
CA PRO A 511 3.73 -7.76 -1.20
C PRO A 511 2.53 -7.44 -0.29
N LEU A 512 2.43 -6.18 0.16
CA LEU A 512 1.48 -5.75 1.18
C LEU A 512 0.02 -5.97 0.75
N GLY A 513 -0.33 -5.70 -0.51
CA GLY A 513 -1.69 -5.97 -1.03
C GLY A 513 -2.09 -7.45 -0.97
N LEU A 514 -1.15 -8.35 -1.26
CA LEU A 514 -1.33 -9.80 -1.14
C LEU A 514 -1.50 -10.23 0.31
N LEU A 515 -0.65 -9.74 1.22
CA LEU A 515 -0.79 -10.02 2.65
C LEU A 515 -2.12 -9.49 3.20
N ALA A 516 -2.50 -8.26 2.84
CA ALA A 516 -3.76 -7.65 3.25
C ALA A 516 -4.97 -8.50 2.84
N ALA A 517 -4.99 -8.99 1.60
CA ALA A 517 -6.04 -9.86 1.12
C ALA A 517 -6.15 -11.16 1.92
N ILE A 518 -5.03 -11.76 2.32
CA ILE A 518 -5.02 -12.97 3.16
C ILE A 518 -5.54 -12.66 4.57
N GLY A 519 -5.11 -11.55 5.17
CA GLY A 519 -5.59 -11.11 6.49
C GLY A 519 -7.10 -10.82 6.52
N LEU A 520 -7.66 -10.39 5.38
CA LEU A 520 -9.08 -10.10 5.19
C LEU A 520 -9.91 -11.32 4.77
N ALA A 521 -9.30 -12.39 4.24
CA ALA A 521 -10.02 -13.54 3.69
C ALA A 521 -10.92 -14.26 4.69
N GLN A 522 -10.66 -14.12 5.99
CA GLN A 522 -11.45 -14.72 7.08
C GLN A 522 -12.39 -13.73 7.77
N ARG A 523 -12.49 -12.50 7.28
CA ARG A 523 -13.33 -11.46 7.86
C ARG A 523 -14.72 -11.44 7.20
N SER A 524 -15.66 -10.76 7.83
CA SER A 524 -17.01 -10.60 7.28
C SER A 524 -16.98 -9.74 6.03
N ARG A 525 -17.97 -9.89 5.15
CA ARG A 525 -18.03 -9.15 3.87
C ARG A 525 -18.05 -7.64 4.08
N GLU A 526 -18.67 -7.19 5.16
CA GLU A 526 -18.77 -5.77 5.54
C GLU A 526 -17.39 -5.20 5.88
N VAL A 527 -16.57 -5.93 6.64
CA VAL A 527 -15.18 -5.54 6.95
C VAL A 527 -14.36 -5.48 5.67
N VAL A 528 -14.44 -6.51 4.82
CA VAL A 528 -13.70 -6.56 3.56
C VAL A 528 -14.07 -5.38 2.68
N LEU A 529 -15.36 -5.08 2.53
CA LEU A 529 -15.86 -3.95 1.75
C LEU A 529 -15.35 -2.61 2.31
N ALA A 530 -15.52 -2.38 3.61
CA ALA A 530 -15.12 -1.14 4.27
C ALA A 530 -13.62 -0.87 4.12
N VAL A 531 -12.79 -1.86 4.41
CA VAL A 531 -11.33 -1.76 4.29
C VAL A 531 -10.89 -1.57 2.84
N THR A 532 -11.54 -2.24 1.89
CA THR A 532 -11.21 -2.10 0.45
C THR A 532 -11.53 -0.69 -0.05
N ILE A 533 -12.70 -0.13 0.29
CA ILE A 533 -13.09 1.22 -0.13
C ILE A 533 -12.22 2.27 0.57
N ALA A 534 -11.92 2.10 1.86
CA ALA A 534 -11.01 2.99 2.59
C ALA A 534 -9.59 2.97 2.00
N ALA A 535 -9.09 1.79 1.62
CA ALA A 535 -7.81 1.64 0.92
C ALA A 535 -7.82 2.35 -0.44
N ILE A 536 -8.91 2.25 -1.20
CA ILE A 536 -9.08 2.99 -2.47
C ILE A 536 -9.04 4.50 -2.22
N ALA A 537 -9.82 5.00 -1.26
CA ALA A 537 -9.87 6.43 -0.93
C ALA A 537 -8.49 6.97 -0.55
N GLN A 538 -7.75 6.24 0.29
CA GLN A 538 -6.37 6.60 0.66
C GLN A 538 -5.44 6.60 -0.55
N THR A 539 -5.47 5.57 -1.38
CA THR A 539 -4.63 5.47 -2.58
C THR A 539 -4.91 6.61 -3.55
N LEU A 540 -6.18 6.94 -3.79
CA LEU A 540 -6.56 8.08 -4.62
C LEU A 540 -6.10 9.41 -4.01
N SER A 541 -6.25 9.59 -2.69
CA SER A 541 -5.76 10.77 -1.98
C SER A 541 -4.25 10.96 -2.17
N LEU A 542 -3.47 9.87 -2.10
CA LEU A 542 -2.02 9.92 -2.34
C LEU A 542 -1.69 10.27 -3.79
N LEU A 543 -2.41 9.68 -4.76
CA LEU A 543 -2.24 9.98 -6.19
C LEU A 543 -2.53 11.46 -6.51
N CYS A 544 -3.51 12.08 -5.85
CA CYS A 544 -3.82 13.50 -6.03
C CYS A 544 -2.64 14.42 -5.66
N GLY A 545 -1.78 13.99 -4.74
CA GLY A 545 -0.58 14.73 -4.33
C GLY A 545 0.61 14.59 -5.29
N LEU A 546 0.54 13.67 -6.26
CA LEU A 546 1.58 13.46 -7.27
C LEU A 546 1.36 14.41 -8.44
N THR A 547 2.30 15.33 -8.64
CA THR A 547 2.35 16.19 -9.83
C THR A 547 3.53 15.82 -10.73
N PRO A 548 3.54 16.26 -12.00
CA PRO A 548 4.71 16.08 -12.86
C PRO A 548 5.94 16.83 -12.32
N LEU A 549 7.12 16.32 -12.64
CA LEU A 549 8.42 16.93 -12.36
C LEU A 549 8.70 18.01 -13.40
N GLU A 550 8.96 19.24 -12.96
CA GLU A 550 9.23 20.36 -13.86
C GLU A 550 10.67 20.41 -14.39
N VAL A 551 11.52 19.48 -13.96
CA VAL A 551 12.95 19.46 -14.28
C VAL A 551 13.19 18.60 -15.52
N HIS A 552 13.73 19.20 -16.58
CA HIS A 552 14.27 18.47 -17.73
C HIS A 552 15.65 17.90 -17.38
N PRO A 553 16.04 16.73 -17.92
CA PRO A 553 17.40 16.26 -17.79
C PRO A 553 18.37 17.28 -18.38
N PRO A 554 19.44 17.69 -17.65
CA PRO A 554 20.45 18.56 -18.20
C PRO A 554 21.06 17.86 -19.44
N LEU A 555 21.16 18.63 -20.52
CA LEU A 555 21.78 18.18 -21.78
C LEU A 555 23.28 17.86 -21.60
N GLU A 556 23.88 18.42 -20.55
CA GLU A 556 25.22 18.06 -20.11
C GLU A 556 25.13 16.80 -19.24
N ILE A 557 25.70 15.70 -19.75
CA ILE A 557 26.05 14.55 -18.91
C ILE A 557 27.18 15.05 -18.02
N PRO A 558 26.95 15.38 -16.73
CA PRO A 558 28.07 15.65 -15.85
C PRO A 558 28.88 14.36 -15.84
N SER A 559 30.20 14.47 -16.00
CA SER A 559 31.09 13.35 -15.73
C SER A 559 30.64 12.76 -14.40
N MET A 560 30.10 11.55 -14.40
CA MET A 560 29.80 10.82 -13.16
C MET A 560 31.14 10.26 -12.63
N GLY A 561 32.09 11.18 -12.45
CA GLY A 561 33.32 11.01 -11.70
C GLY A 561 32.96 10.93 -10.22
N GLY A 562 33.72 10.11 -9.51
CA GLY A 562 33.29 9.47 -8.27
C GLY A 562 32.90 10.41 -7.14
N ASP A 563 31.87 9.99 -6.42
CA ASP A 563 31.78 9.91 -4.95
C ASP A 563 30.76 8.81 -4.54
#